data_AF-A0A2M7ACI0-F1
#
_entry.id   AF-A0A2M7ACI0-F1
#
_cell.length_a   1.000
_cell.length_b   1.000
_cell.length_c   1.000
_cell.angle_alpha   90.00
_cell.angle_beta   90.00
_cell.angle_gamma   90.00
#
_symmetry.space_group_name_H-M   'P 1'
#
loop_
_entity.id
_entity.type
_entity.pdbx_description
1 polymer ?
#
loop_
_entity_poly.entity_id
_entity_poly.type
_entity_poly.pdbx_seq_one_letter_code
_entity_poly.pdbx_strand_id
1 'polypeptide(L)' 'MIRILAKIKDSQTVEKIKEYGNILFVSNFTDIVGVETTEEKLENIKHLEGVAQVRLSEKGILLKEAQHSI' A
#
# COMPACT_ATOMS: atom_id res chain seq x y z
N MET A 1 -9.04 -8.94 4.96
CA MET A 1 -7.71 -8.29 4.87
C MET A 1 -7.60 -7.62 3.53
N ILE A 2 -7.21 -6.35 3.50
CA ILE A 2 -7.10 -5.52 2.29
C ILE A 2 -5.66 -5.14 2.05
N ARG A 3 -5.31 -4.85 0.79
CA ARG A 3 -3.99 -4.37 0.42
C ARG A 3 -4.10 -2.95 -0.08
N ILE A 4 -3.19 -2.10 0.38
CA ILE A 4 -3.15 -0.70 0.01
C ILE A 4 -1.75 -0.30 -0.46
N LEU A 5 -1.73 0.76 -1.25
CA LEU A 5 -0.54 1.52 -1.57
C LEU A 5 -0.65 2.87 -0.86
N ALA A 6 0.26 3.12 0.07
CA ALA A 6 0.36 4.39 0.79
C ALA A 6 1.57 5.17 0.25
N LYS A 7 1.33 6.39 -0.23
CA LYS A 7 2.39 7.34 -0.56
C LYS A 7 2.79 8.07 0.71
N ILE A 8 4.07 8.03 1.05
CA ILE A 8 4.65 8.64 2.25
C ILE A 8 5.47 9.88 1.89
N LYS A 9 5.70 10.75 2.86
CA LYS A 9 6.51 11.97 2.73
C LYS A 9 7.93 11.79 3.27
N ASP A 10 8.10 10.83 4.19
CA ASP A 10 9.35 10.57 4.88
C ASP A 10 9.45 9.09 5.25
N SER A 11 10.68 8.60 5.40
CA SER A 11 10.96 7.20 5.75
C SER A 11 10.53 6.83 7.17
N GLN A 12 10.41 7.80 8.08
CA GLN A 12 9.98 7.55 9.47
C GLN A 12 8.51 7.11 9.53
N THR A 13 7.70 7.54 8.56
CA THR A 13 6.30 7.13 8.41
C THR A 13 6.16 5.63 8.21
N VAL A 14 7.15 4.94 7.63
CA VAL A 14 7.11 3.48 7.46
C VAL A 14 7.01 2.75 8.79
N GLU A 15 7.75 3.21 9.81
CA GLU A 15 7.72 2.59 11.14
C GLU A 15 6.36 2.77 11.81
N LYS A 16 5.72 3.94 11.65
CA LYS A 16 4.35 4.17 12.14
C LYS A 16 3.35 3.25 11.45
N ILE A 17 3.47 3.08 10.12
CA ILE A 17 2.57 2.23 9.35
C ILE A 17 2.65 0.76 9.78
N LYS A 18 3.82 0.27 10.22
CA LYS A 18 3.98 -1.11 10.73
C LYS A 18 3.06 -1.44 11.91
N GLU A 19 2.68 -0.46 12.71
CA GLU A 19 1.74 -0.66 13.84
C GLU A 19 0.32 -0.99 13.36
N TYR A 20 -0.02 -0.57 12.14
CA TYR A 20 -1.35 -0.68 11.56
C TYR A 20 -1.47 -1.79 10.50
N GLY A 21 -0.37 -2.42 10.10
CA GLY A 21 -0.42 -3.49 9.10
C GLY A 21 0.94 -4.09 8.78
N ASN A 22 0.91 -5.15 7.97
CA ASN A 22 2.12 -5.79 7.49
C ASN A 22 2.65 -5.07 6.26
N ILE A 23 3.93 -4.69 6.28
CA ILE A 23 4.58 -4.07 5.12
C ILE A 23 4.92 -5.15 4.10
N LEU A 24 4.33 -5.06 2.92
CA LEU A 24 4.59 -5.97 1.80
C LEU A 24 5.80 -5.52 0.98
N PHE A 25 5.94 -4.20 0.76
CA PHE A 25 7.10 -3.62 0.09
C PHE A 25 7.25 -2.13 0.41
N VAL A 26 8.46 -1.60 0.21
CA VAL A 26 8.78 -0.17 0.28
C VAL A 26 9.55 0.19 -0.98
N SER A 27 9.05 1.16 -1.74
CA SER A 27 9.71 1.70 -2.92
C SER A 27 10.43 3.00 -2.56
N ASN A 28 11.76 2.94 -2.49
CA ASN A 28 12.61 4.12 -2.25
C ASN A 28 12.65 5.10 -3.43
N PHE A 29 12.15 4.70 -4.60
CA PHE A 29 12.14 5.56 -5.80
C PHE A 29 10.85 6.38 -5.93
N THR A 30 9.74 5.84 -5.43
CA THR A 30 8.41 6.47 -5.57
C THR A 30 7.78 6.88 -4.26
N ASP A 31 8.46 6.64 -3.14
CA ASP A 31 7.95 6.86 -1.78
C ASP A 31 6.60 6.17 -1.55
N ILE A 32 6.45 4.96 -2.09
CA ILE A 32 5.24 4.14 -1.96
C ILE A 32 5.53 2.94 -1.09
N VAL A 33 4.61 2.68 -0.16
CA VAL A 33 4.62 1.53 0.74
C VAL A 33 3.41 0.67 0.44
N GLY A 34 3.64 -0.60 0.13
CA GLY A 34 2.59 -1.60 0.06
C GLY A 34 2.29 -2.16 1.44
N VAL A 35 1.03 -2.12 1.87
CA VAL A 35 0.62 -2.55 3.21
C VAL A 35 -0.56 -3.50 3.11
N GLU A 36 -0.51 -4.60 3.84
CA GLU A 36 -1.67 -5.46 4.10
C GLU A 36 -2.24 -5.12 5.48
N THR A 37 -3.52 -4.74 5.52
CA THR A 37 -4.17 -4.21 6.73
C THR A 37 -5.67 -4.59 6.77
N THR A 38 -6.39 -4.11 7.78
CA THR A 38 -7.86 -4.22 7.90
C THR A 38 -8.51 -2.88 7.55
N GLU A 39 -9.81 -2.89 7.23
CA GLU A 39 -10.55 -1.66 6.92
C GLU A 39 -10.58 -0.69 8.11
N GLU A 40 -10.66 -1.20 9.33
CA GLU A 40 -10.61 -0.39 10.55
C GLU A 40 -9.27 0.34 10.70
N LYS A 41 -8.16 -0.35 10.40
CA LYS A 41 -6.81 0.22 10.51
C LYS A 41 -6.44 1.10 9.32
N LEU A 42 -7.07 0.91 8.16
CA LEU A 42 -6.90 1.77 6.99
C LEU A 42 -7.21 3.23 7.29
N GLU A 43 -8.30 3.50 8.01
CA GLU A 43 -8.67 4.86 8.37
C GLU A 43 -7.59 5.52 9.23
N ASN A 44 -6.97 4.78 10.15
CA ASN A 44 -5.84 5.30 10.93
C ASN A 44 -4.65 5.65 10.02
N ILE A 45 -4.31 4.79 9.05
CA ILE A 45 -3.20 5.03 8.11
C ILE A 45 -3.45 6.30 7.28
N LYS A 46 -4.69 6.56 6.84
CA LYS A 46 -5.03 7.76 6.06
C LYS A 46 -4.80 9.06 6.83
N HIS A 47 -4.89 9.04 8.16
CA HIS A 47 -4.75 10.21 9.02
C HIS A 47 -3.34 10.35 9.61
N LEU A 48 -2.41 9.44 9.30
CA LEU A 48 -1.04 9.54 9.80
C LEU A 48 -0.32 10.77 9.24
N GLU A 49 0.30 11.53 10.14
CA GLU A 49 1.25 12.57 9.76
C GLU A 49 2.43 11.93 9.03
N GLY A 50 2.54 12.25 7.74
CA GLY A 50 3.53 11.68 6.82
C GLY A 50 2.93 10.85 5.69
N VAL A 51 1.63 10.49 5.75
CA VAL A 51 0.92 9.87 4.64
C VAL A 51 0.29 10.95 3.75
N ALA A 52 0.63 10.93 2.46
CA ALA A 52 0.12 11.88 1.48
C ALA A 52 -1.12 11.36 0.74
N GLN A 53 -1.15 10.06 0.42
CA GLN A 53 -2.25 9.43 -0.31
C GLN A 53 -2.31 7.95 0.01
N VAL A 54 -3.51 7.39 0.08
CA VAL A 54 -3.73 5.95 0.17
C VAL A 54 -4.64 5.49 -0.96
N ARG A 55 -4.30 4.40 -1.62
CA ARG A 55 -5.12 3.74 -2.65
C ARG A 55 -5.27 2.27 -2.32
N LEU A 56 -6.45 1.71 -2.62
CA LEU A 56 -6.61 0.25 -2.60
C LEU A 56 -5.76 -0.35 -3.72
N SER A 57 -5.04 -1.42 -3.40
CA SER A 57 -4.32 -2.20 -4.40
C SER A 57 -5.35 -3.06 -5.14
N GLU A 58 -5.80 -2.58 -6.29
CA GLU A 58 -6.44 -3.45 -7.26
C GLU A 58 -5.42 -4.52 -7.64
N LYS A 59 -5.80 -5.81 -7.55
CA LYS A 59 -4.98 -6.86 -8.14
C LYS A 59 -4.90 -6.51 -9.62
N GLY A 60 -3.75 -6.03 -10.08
CA GLY A 60 -3.48 -5.97 -11.51
C GLY A 60 -3.77 -7.36 -12.05
N ILE A 61 -4.77 -7.47 -12.93
CA ILE A 61 -4.99 -8.68 -13.71
C ILE A 61 -3.69 -8.84 -14.47
N LEU A 62 -2.77 -9.67 -13.95
CA LEU A 62 -1.63 -10.12 -14.73
C LEU A 62 -2.25 -10.62 -16.03
N LEU A 63 -1.80 -10.08 -17.16
CA LEU A 63 -2.21 -10.42 -18.52
C LEU A 63 -1.88 -11.89 -18.87
N LYS A 64 -2.13 -12.85 -17.98
CA LYS A 64 -2.07 -14.28 -18.25
C LYS A 64 -3.28 -14.75 -19.06
N GLU A 65 -4.37 -13.98 -19.10
CA GLU A 65 -5.49 -14.27 -20.01
C GLU A 65 -5.27 -13.74 -21.43
N ALA A 66 -4.26 -12.88 -21.66
CA ALA A 66 -3.94 -12.36 -23.00
C ALA A 66 -3.05 -13.30 -23.85
N GLN A 67 -2.63 -14.46 -23.32
CA GLN A 67 -1.75 -15.41 -24.02
C GLN A 67 -2.43 -16.72 -24.47
N HIS A 68 -3.75 -16.86 -24.32
CA HIS A 68 -4.51 -18.04 -24.82
C HIS A 68 -5.50 -17.71 -25.94
N SER A 69 -5.37 -16.54 -26.59
CA SER A 69 -6.16 -16.18 -27.77
C SER A 69 -5.25 -15.69 -28.89
N ILE A 70 -4.41 -16.59 -29.41
CA ILE A 70 -3.80 -16.48 -30.74
C ILE A 70 -3.81 -17.88 -31.36
#